data_AF-A0A9P3BR43-F1
#
_entry.id   AF-A0A9P3BR43-F1
#
_cell.length_a   1.000
_cell.length_b   1.000
_cell.length_c   1.000
_cell.angle_alpha   90.00
_cell.angle_beta   90.00
_cell.angle_gamma   90.00
#
_symmetry.space_group_name_H-M   'P 1'
#
loop_
_entity.id
_entity.type
_entity.pdbx_description
1 polymer ?
#
loop_
_entity_poly.entity_id
_entity_poly.type
_entity_poly.pdbx_seq_one_letter_code
_entity_poly.pdbx_strand_id
1 'polypeptide(L)'
;MPVLETVNIQTREYFGPSGLSIHNYGAPLDLNLPKLHSVGDMLDLQGAISSLSLDSLQSTQGNITVESSSPLDVNFTSLYSAETIQLNGSIKSAGFPSLTQVTRVTINTTNPIDCSPFQSAIKKAAPSSNSSCNGTGVTGTSGHWLTTRAKAGIAVGVSIAGIVIVGLIIWYEQRMARNYKERAGFYWGSQIPLQERTRRRSAPENDPPPPYSFHPPAG
;
A
#
# COMPACT_ATOMS: atom_id res chain seq x y z
N MET A 1 -1.14 27.15 -36.14
CA MET A 1 -1.56 25.94 -35.40
C MET A 1 -1.80 26.37 -33.97
N PRO A 2 -2.97 26.09 -33.37
CA PRO A 2 -3.21 26.44 -31.98
C PRO A 2 -2.22 25.69 -31.11
N VAL A 3 -1.59 26.40 -30.17
CA VAL A 3 -0.65 25.80 -29.23
C VAL A 3 -1.15 26.08 -27.83
N LEU A 4 -1.23 25.04 -27.02
CA LEU A 4 -1.67 25.13 -25.64
C LEU A 4 -0.47 25.49 -24.77
N GLU A 5 -0.43 26.75 -24.30
CA GLU A 5 0.69 27.29 -23.54
C GLU A 5 0.37 27.42 -22.04
N THR A 6 -0.85 27.86 -21.71
CA THR A 6 -1.30 28.02 -20.32
C THR A 6 -2.72 27.51 -20.18
N VAL A 7 -2.98 26.78 -19.10
CA VAL A 7 -4.34 26.32 -18.74
C VAL A 7 -4.66 26.79 -17.33
N ASN A 8 -5.26 27.97 -17.25
CA ASN A 8 -5.73 28.54 -16.00
C ASN A 8 -6.99 29.35 -16.28
N ILE A 9 -8.15 28.79 -15.94
CA ILE A 9 -9.45 29.45 -16.11
C ILE A 9 -9.97 29.80 -14.72
N GLN A 10 -9.63 31.00 -14.24
CA GLN A 10 -10.29 31.63 -13.11
C GLN A 10 -11.15 32.78 -13.64
N THR A 11 -12.40 32.49 -14.02
CA THR A 11 -13.39 33.53 -14.30
C THR A 11 -14.22 33.76 -13.04
N ARG A 12 -14.70 35.00 -12.82
CA ARG A 12 -15.53 35.35 -11.65
C ARG A 12 -16.80 34.49 -11.50
N GLU A 13 -17.21 33.80 -12.56
CA GLU A 13 -18.45 33.02 -12.62
C GLU A 13 -18.21 31.50 -12.57
N TYR A 14 -16.96 31.03 -12.66
CA TYR A 14 -16.64 29.61 -12.64
C TYR A 14 -15.74 29.26 -11.46
N PHE A 15 -16.34 28.64 -10.43
CA PHE A 15 -15.65 28.15 -9.23
C PHE A 15 -15.16 26.70 -9.37
N GLY A 16 -15.14 26.15 -10.59
CA GLY A 16 -14.56 24.84 -10.86
C GLY A 16 -13.03 24.87 -10.71
N PRO A 17 -12.38 23.71 -10.45
CA PRO A 17 -10.93 23.63 -10.44
C PRO A 17 -10.39 24.08 -11.81
N SER A 18 -9.57 25.12 -11.82
CA SER A 18 -8.91 25.59 -13.03
C SER A 18 -7.83 24.58 -13.42
N GLY A 19 -7.80 24.10 -14.66
CA GLY A 19 -6.89 23.01 -14.94
C GLY A 19 -7.08 22.31 -16.28
N LEU A 20 -6.22 21.33 -16.52
CA LEU A 20 -6.26 20.46 -17.68
C LEU A 20 -6.68 19.07 -17.22
N SER A 21 -7.81 18.58 -17.71
CA SER A 21 -8.29 17.23 -17.45
C SER A 21 -8.51 16.50 -18.77
N ILE A 22 -7.87 15.34 -18.92
CA ILE A 22 -7.93 14.50 -20.12
C ILE A 22 -8.14 13.06 -19.67
N HIS A 23 -9.28 12.48 -20.05
CA HIS A 23 -9.58 11.08 -19.80
C HIS A 23 -9.72 10.32 -21.14
N ASN A 24 -8.90 9.29 -21.33
CA ASN A 24 -8.91 8.46 -22.53
C ASN A 24 -9.16 6.98 -22.21
N TYR A 25 -10.38 6.52 -22.44
CA TYR A 25 -10.78 5.13 -22.18
C TYR A 25 -10.70 4.21 -23.41
N GLY A 26 -10.13 4.71 -24.51
CA GLY A 26 -10.07 4.01 -25.79
C GLY A 26 -8.69 3.43 -26.11
N ALA A 27 -8.31 3.54 -27.39
CA ALA A 27 -6.97 3.17 -27.84
C ALA A 27 -5.90 4.07 -27.21
N PRO A 28 -4.65 3.59 -27.06
CA PRO A 28 -3.56 4.41 -26.53
C PRO A 28 -3.41 5.73 -27.28
N LEU A 29 -3.38 6.83 -26.53
CA LEU A 29 -3.26 8.19 -27.05
C LEU A 29 -1.90 8.77 -26.70
N ASP A 30 -1.27 9.39 -27.68
CA ASP A 30 -0.06 10.18 -27.50
C ASP A 30 -0.42 11.63 -27.17
N LEU A 31 -0.08 12.07 -25.95
CA LEU A 31 -0.35 13.42 -25.46
C LEU A 31 0.94 14.24 -25.47
N ASN A 32 1.06 15.11 -26.47
CA ASN A 32 2.20 16.01 -26.60
C ASN A 32 1.76 17.46 -26.45
N LEU A 33 2.11 18.08 -25.32
CA LEU A 33 1.86 19.50 -25.03
C LEU A 33 3.20 20.19 -24.69
N PRO A 34 4.10 20.30 -25.68
CA PRO A 34 5.50 20.66 -25.43
C PRO A 34 5.67 22.14 -25.09
N LYS A 35 4.65 22.97 -25.29
CA LYS A 35 4.67 24.40 -24.92
C LYS A 35 3.83 24.69 -23.68
N LEU A 36 3.19 23.68 -23.08
CA LEU A 36 2.40 23.90 -21.87
C LEU A 36 3.35 24.27 -20.74
N HIS A 37 3.29 25.52 -20.31
CA HIS A 37 4.20 26.12 -19.35
C HIS A 37 3.62 26.15 -17.94
N SER A 38 2.32 26.41 -17.83
CA SER A 38 1.64 26.54 -16.55
C SER A 38 0.23 25.97 -16.60
N VAL A 39 -0.10 25.22 -15.54
CA VAL A 39 -1.46 24.74 -15.26
C VAL A 39 -1.89 25.35 -13.93
N GLY A 40 -3.19 25.65 -13.82
CA GLY A 40 -3.82 26.17 -12.61
C GLY A 40 -3.87 25.13 -11.48
N ASP A 41 -5.05 24.92 -10.94
CA ASP A 41 -5.32 24.08 -9.77
C ASP A 41 -5.11 22.57 -10.01
N MET A 42 -5.33 22.07 -11.22
CA MET A 42 -5.26 20.62 -11.46
C MET A 42 -4.77 20.24 -12.87
N LEU A 43 -3.85 19.29 -12.93
CA LEU A 43 -3.50 18.53 -14.13
C LEU A 43 -3.92 17.08 -13.90
N ASP A 44 -4.94 16.62 -14.61
CA ASP A 44 -5.52 15.29 -14.46
C ASP A 44 -5.49 14.53 -15.78
N LEU A 45 -4.74 13.43 -15.82
CA LEU A 45 -4.55 12.62 -17.01
C LEU A 45 -4.90 11.18 -16.67
N GLN A 46 -5.98 10.64 -17.25
CA GLN A 46 -6.44 9.29 -16.97
C GLN A 46 -6.58 8.45 -18.25
N GLY A 47 -6.27 7.17 -18.13
CA GLY A 47 -6.62 6.14 -19.10
C GLY A 47 -5.45 5.65 -19.94
N ALA A 48 -5.71 5.23 -21.18
CA ALA A 48 -4.71 4.63 -22.06
C ALA A 48 -3.84 5.71 -22.70
N ILE A 49 -2.75 6.10 -22.03
CA ILE A 49 -1.80 7.08 -22.55
C ILE A 49 -0.50 6.35 -22.89
N SER A 50 -0.12 6.35 -24.17
CA SER A 50 1.10 5.69 -24.65
C SER A 50 2.34 6.55 -24.44
N SER A 51 2.20 7.86 -24.60
CA SER A 51 3.28 8.81 -24.37
C SER A 51 2.74 10.13 -23.81
N LEU A 52 3.51 10.74 -22.91
CA LEU A 52 3.21 12.03 -22.31
C LEU A 52 4.44 12.93 -22.41
N SER A 53 4.30 14.06 -23.08
CA SER A 53 5.36 15.05 -23.26
C SER A 53 4.89 16.41 -22.76
N LEU A 54 5.46 16.84 -21.64
CA LEU A 54 5.19 18.09 -20.92
C LEU A 54 6.49 18.82 -20.57
N ASP A 55 7.43 18.83 -21.51
CA ASP A 55 8.81 19.29 -21.27
C ASP A 55 8.92 20.75 -20.84
N SER A 56 8.02 21.61 -21.30
CA SER A 56 7.99 23.03 -20.91
C SER A 56 7.20 23.31 -19.64
N LEU A 57 6.57 22.30 -19.01
CA LEU A 57 5.74 22.54 -17.84
C LEU A 57 6.62 22.92 -16.66
N GLN A 58 6.54 24.17 -16.24
CA GLN A 58 7.40 24.71 -15.20
C GLN A 58 6.75 24.69 -13.83
N SER A 59 5.46 25.05 -13.76
CA SER A 59 4.75 25.16 -12.50
C SER A 59 3.29 24.75 -12.63
N THR A 60 2.80 24.07 -11.61
CA THR A 60 1.36 23.82 -11.41
C THR A 60 0.95 24.44 -10.08
N GLN A 61 -0.18 25.16 -10.04
CA GLN A 61 -0.66 25.79 -8.80
C GLN A 61 -1.24 24.78 -7.80
N GLY A 62 -1.74 23.64 -8.27
CA GLY A 62 -2.22 22.57 -7.39
C GLY A 62 -1.70 21.18 -7.76
N ASN A 63 -2.62 20.25 -7.99
CA ASN A 63 -2.35 18.81 -8.01
C ASN A 63 -2.11 18.28 -9.42
N ILE A 64 -1.06 17.47 -9.56
CA ILE A 64 -0.78 16.68 -10.76
C ILE A 64 -1.21 15.23 -10.47
N THR A 65 -2.17 14.73 -11.21
CA THR A 65 -2.66 13.35 -11.15
C THR A 65 -2.50 12.72 -12.53
N VAL A 66 -1.76 11.61 -12.57
CA VAL A 66 -1.59 10.81 -13.80
C VAL A 66 -1.94 9.38 -13.46
N GLU A 67 -3.01 8.86 -14.07
CA GLU A 67 -3.42 7.48 -13.94
C GLU A 67 -3.39 6.81 -15.32
N SER A 68 -2.37 6.00 -15.56
CA SER A 68 -2.21 5.33 -16.84
C SER A 68 -2.62 3.86 -16.75
N SER A 69 -3.45 3.41 -17.69
CA SER A 69 -3.76 1.99 -17.88
C SER A 69 -2.75 1.26 -18.78
N SER A 70 -1.93 2.01 -19.52
CA SER A 70 -0.84 1.50 -20.36
C SER A 70 0.53 1.88 -19.81
N PRO A 71 1.61 1.12 -20.12
CA PRO A 71 2.95 1.41 -19.64
C PRO A 71 3.45 2.80 -20.09
N LEU A 72 3.46 3.77 -19.17
CA LEU A 72 3.75 5.18 -19.44
C LEU A 72 5.04 5.64 -18.76
N ASP A 73 5.88 6.36 -19.51
CA ASP A 73 7.04 7.07 -18.99
C ASP A 73 6.69 8.54 -18.78
N VAL A 74 6.86 9.04 -17.55
CA VAL A 74 6.44 10.39 -17.15
C VAL A 74 7.67 11.22 -16.81
N ASN A 75 8.13 12.07 -17.71
CA ASN A 75 9.31 12.92 -17.45
C ASN A 75 8.94 14.40 -17.44
N PHE A 76 9.12 15.03 -16.29
CA PHE A 76 8.89 16.46 -16.10
C PHE A 76 10.23 17.17 -15.95
N THR A 77 10.85 17.46 -17.09
CA THR A 77 12.22 18.01 -17.15
C THR A 77 12.32 19.43 -16.59
N SER A 78 11.33 20.29 -16.86
CA SER A 78 11.34 21.70 -16.45
C SER A 78 10.49 22.01 -15.22
N LEU A 79 9.79 21.02 -14.66
CA LEU A 79 8.87 21.24 -13.54
C LEU A 79 9.65 21.58 -12.28
N TYR A 80 9.56 22.82 -11.83
CA TYR A 80 10.25 23.30 -10.63
C TYR A 80 9.35 23.35 -9.40
N SER A 81 8.04 23.57 -9.59
CA SER A 81 7.05 23.70 -8.50
C SER A 81 5.72 23.01 -8.81
N ALA A 82 5.26 22.22 -7.84
CA ALA A 82 3.93 21.61 -7.83
C ALA A 82 3.48 21.40 -6.38
N GLU A 83 2.18 21.38 -6.09
CA GLU A 83 1.73 21.12 -4.72
C GLU A 83 1.81 19.61 -4.40
N THR A 84 1.04 18.81 -5.14
CA THR A 84 1.02 17.36 -4.99
C THR A 84 1.20 16.68 -6.35
N ILE A 85 1.98 15.61 -6.38
CA ILE A 85 2.16 14.77 -7.56
C ILE A 85 1.68 13.36 -7.22
N GLN A 86 0.73 12.84 -7.99
CA GLN A 86 0.18 11.50 -7.85
C GLN A 86 0.30 10.76 -9.17
N LEU A 87 1.03 9.65 -9.16
CA LEU A 87 1.23 8.80 -10.33
C LEU A 87 0.67 7.41 -10.02
N ASN A 88 -0.36 6.99 -10.75
CA ASN A 88 -1.08 5.74 -10.53
C ASN A 88 -1.06 4.83 -11.77
N GLY A 89 -1.14 3.51 -11.52
CA GLY A 89 -1.33 2.51 -12.57
C GLY A 89 -0.04 2.00 -13.20
N SER A 90 -0.04 1.82 -14.52
CA SER A 90 1.07 1.25 -15.27
C SER A 90 2.12 2.31 -15.62
N ILE A 91 2.79 2.85 -14.62
CA ILE A 91 3.95 3.74 -14.82
C ILE A 91 5.20 2.86 -15.02
N LYS A 92 6.12 3.25 -15.90
CA LYS A 92 7.41 2.58 -16.11
C LYS A 92 8.56 3.35 -15.49
N SER A 93 8.53 4.66 -15.65
CA SER A 93 9.52 5.59 -15.12
C SER A 93 8.85 6.91 -14.82
N ALA A 94 9.34 7.61 -13.79
CA ALA A 94 9.02 9.02 -13.63
C ALA A 94 10.24 9.85 -13.23
N GLY A 95 10.40 11.01 -13.86
CA GLY A 95 11.55 11.89 -13.72
C GLY A 95 11.14 13.29 -13.29
N PHE A 96 11.81 13.81 -12.25
CA PHE A 96 11.60 15.16 -11.72
C PHE A 96 12.94 15.86 -11.44
N PRO A 97 13.81 16.04 -12.45
CA PRO A 97 15.18 16.53 -12.24
C PRO A 97 15.26 17.96 -11.70
N SER A 98 14.32 18.83 -12.10
CA SER A 98 14.31 20.26 -11.76
C SER A 98 13.38 20.60 -10.59
N LEU A 99 12.71 19.60 -10.01
CA LEU A 99 11.72 19.82 -8.96
C LEU A 99 12.43 20.26 -7.68
N THR A 100 12.06 21.43 -7.18
CA THR A 100 12.65 22.04 -5.97
C THR A 100 11.62 22.37 -4.91
N GLN A 101 10.35 22.45 -5.30
CA GLN A 101 9.24 22.77 -4.41
C GLN A 101 8.12 21.77 -4.67
N VAL A 102 7.93 20.84 -3.74
CA VAL A 102 6.75 19.97 -3.72
C VAL A 102 6.31 19.68 -2.30
N THR A 103 5.00 19.58 -2.07
CA THR A 103 4.47 19.26 -0.73
C THR A 103 4.38 17.75 -0.54
N ARG A 104 3.94 17.02 -1.56
CA ARG A 104 3.79 15.56 -1.50
C ARG A 104 3.93 14.90 -2.87
N VAL A 105 4.60 13.76 -2.90
CA VAL A 105 4.69 12.90 -4.09
C VAL A 105 4.24 11.49 -3.72
N THR A 106 3.26 10.96 -4.44
CA THR A 106 2.72 9.62 -4.26
C THR A 106 2.83 8.88 -5.58
N ILE A 107 3.51 7.73 -5.56
CA ILE A 107 3.63 6.87 -6.74
C ILE A 107 3.02 5.51 -6.36
N ASN A 108 1.95 5.12 -7.03
CA ASN A 108 1.30 3.83 -6.84
C ASN A 108 1.21 3.11 -8.16
N THR A 109 2.24 2.30 -8.45
CA THR A 109 2.34 1.61 -9.72
C THR A 109 2.04 0.13 -9.58
N THR A 110 1.32 -0.41 -10.56
CA THR A 110 1.09 -1.85 -10.71
C THR A 110 2.30 -2.59 -11.26
N ASN A 111 3.34 -1.86 -11.68
CA ASN A 111 4.50 -2.41 -12.35
C ASN A 111 5.72 -2.50 -11.39
N PRO A 112 6.65 -3.43 -11.66
CA PRO A 112 7.92 -3.51 -10.95
C PRO A 112 8.82 -2.30 -11.27
N ILE A 113 8.84 -1.29 -10.39
CA ILE A 113 9.72 -0.11 -10.49
C ILE A 113 10.58 0.01 -9.24
N ASP A 114 11.85 0.37 -9.42
CA ASP A 114 12.76 0.74 -8.32
C ASP A 114 12.47 2.15 -7.81
N CYS A 115 11.91 2.25 -6.61
CA CYS A 115 11.59 3.54 -5.97
C CYS A 115 12.80 4.32 -5.42
N SER A 116 14.02 3.77 -5.43
CA SER A 116 15.23 4.37 -4.84
C SER A 116 15.64 5.74 -5.43
N PRO A 117 15.73 5.92 -6.76
CA PRO A 117 16.06 7.22 -7.34
C PRO A 117 14.99 8.27 -7.05
N PHE A 118 13.72 7.86 -7.01
CA PHE A 118 12.58 8.72 -6.71
C PHE A 118 12.65 9.25 -5.29
N GLN A 119 12.89 8.37 -4.32
CA GLN A 119 13.00 8.76 -2.92
C GLN A 119 14.16 9.74 -2.69
N SER A 120 15.25 9.59 -3.44
CA SER A 120 16.39 10.51 -3.38
C SER A 120 16.06 11.89 -3.97
N ALA A 121 15.37 11.92 -5.11
CA ALA A 121 14.90 13.17 -5.73
C ALA A 121 13.91 13.90 -4.82
N ILE A 122 12.95 13.18 -4.20
CA ILE A 122 11.96 13.77 -3.32
C ILE A 122 12.58 14.27 -2.01
N LYS A 123 13.54 13.54 -1.42
CA LYS A 123 14.30 14.04 -0.26
C LYS A 123 15.00 15.36 -0.54
N LYS A 124 15.47 15.56 -1.78
CA LYS A 124 16.11 16.81 -2.22
C LYS A 124 15.08 17.92 -2.48
N ALA A 125 13.98 17.60 -3.14
CA ALA A 125 12.94 18.57 -3.53
C ALA A 125 11.99 18.95 -2.39
N ALA A 126 11.79 18.05 -1.42
CA ALA A 126 10.78 18.19 -0.37
C ALA A 126 11.15 17.35 0.87
N PRO A 127 12.12 17.80 1.67
CA PRO A 127 12.67 17.04 2.79
C PRO A 127 11.66 16.75 3.91
N SER A 128 10.59 17.55 4.02
CA SER A 128 9.50 17.39 4.99
C SER A 128 8.26 16.66 4.45
N SER A 129 8.29 16.22 3.18
CA SER A 129 7.13 15.59 2.55
C SER A 129 6.97 14.13 2.97
N ASN A 130 5.72 13.74 3.27
CA ASN A 130 5.35 12.33 3.45
C ASN A 130 5.05 11.71 2.08
N SER A 131 6.11 11.45 1.32
CA SER A 131 6.03 10.83 0.00
C SER A 131 6.07 9.31 0.09
N SER A 132 5.23 8.62 -0.69
CA SER A 132 5.25 7.16 -0.79
C SER A 132 5.49 6.72 -2.23
N CYS A 133 6.16 5.58 -2.38
CA CYS A 133 6.33 4.91 -3.66
C CYS A 133 6.05 3.42 -3.44
N ASN A 134 5.00 2.94 -4.09
CA ASN A 134 4.50 1.59 -3.98
C ASN A 134 4.54 0.96 -5.38
N GLY A 135 5.59 0.19 -5.65
CA GLY A 135 5.75 -0.59 -6.88
C GLY A 135 5.80 -2.09 -6.57
N THR A 136 5.18 -2.91 -7.42
CA THR A 136 4.96 -4.35 -7.17
C THR A 136 6.18 -5.23 -7.48
N GLY A 137 7.35 -4.66 -7.74
CA GLY A 137 8.55 -5.45 -7.96
C GLY A 137 9.81 -4.63 -8.10
N VAL A 138 10.44 -4.42 -6.97
CA VAL A 138 11.69 -5.13 -6.72
C VAL A 138 11.56 -5.66 -5.31
N THR A 139 11.96 -6.90 -5.08
CA THR A 139 12.39 -7.38 -3.77
C THR A 139 13.67 -6.62 -3.37
N GLY A 140 13.58 -5.30 -3.33
CA GLY A 140 14.51 -4.35 -2.75
C GLY A 140 13.75 -3.71 -1.60
N THR A 141 13.78 -4.41 -0.48
CA THR A 141 13.41 -3.96 0.87
C THR A 141 13.44 -2.43 1.03
N SER A 142 12.31 -1.79 0.75
CA SER A 142 11.98 -0.46 1.23
C SER A 142 11.34 -0.61 2.61
N GLY A 143 12.15 -1.14 3.52
CA GLY A 143 11.81 -1.39 4.91
C GLY A 143 13.10 -1.36 5.69
N HIS A 144 13.52 -0.16 6.07
CA HIS A 144 14.40 0.08 7.21
C HIS A 144 15.57 -0.91 7.32
N TRP A 145 16.47 -0.94 6.33
CA TRP A 145 17.72 -1.69 6.49
C TRP A 145 18.67 -0.86 7.36
N LEU A 146 18.53 -1.04 8.69
CA LEU A 146 19.57 -0.68 9.63
C LEU A 146 20.88 -1.29 9.14
N THR A 147 21.84 -0.41 8.93
CA THR A 147 23.29 -0.60 8.81
C THR A 147 23.73 -2.04 8.62
N THR A 148 24.27 -2.34 7.44
CA THR A 148 25.06 -3.53 7.13
C THR A 148 26.32 -3.57 8.02
N ARG A 149 26.14 -3.86 9.31
CA ARG A 149 27.20 -4.13 10.29
C ARG A 149 26.73 -5.01 11.46
N ALA A 150 25.73 -5.86 11.23
CA ALA A 150 25.34 -6.92 12.16
C ALA A 150 25.11 -8.24 11.43
N LYS A 151 26.10 -8.66 10.64
CA LYS A 151 26.28 -10.06 10.24
C LYS A 151 27.72 -10.46 10.52
N ALA A 152 27.99 -10.79 11.79
CA ALA A 152 29.12 -11.62 12.19
C ALA A 152 28.97 -12.06 13.65
N GLY A 153 28.72 -13.37 13.85
CA GLY A 153 29.15 -14.15 15.01
C GLY A 153 28.45 -13.92 16.35
N ILE A 154 27.47 -14.76 16.69
CA ILE A 154 27.28 -15.13 18.11
C ILE A 154 28.42 -16.09 18.46
N ALA A 155 29.57 -15.51 18.83
CA ALA A 155 30.58 -16.25 19.57
C ALA A 155 29.99 -16.53 20.95
N VAL A 156 29.58 -17.78 21.17
CA VAL A 156 29.16 -18.31 22.48
C VAL A 156 30.41 -18.43 23.36
N GLY A 157 30.86 -17.28 23.88
CA GLY A 157 31.93 -17.19 24.87
C GLY A 157 31.37 -17.50 26.25
N VAL A 158 31.11 -18.77 26.51
CA VAL A 158 30.64 -19.21 27.83
C VAL A 158 31.87 -19.36 28.73
N SER A 159 32.21 -18.27 29.43
CA SER A 159 33.14 -18.35 30.55
C SER A 159 32.52 -19.22 31.64
N ILE A 160 33.31 -20.05 32.31
CA ILE A 160 32.87 -20.98 33.37
C ILE A 160 32.04 -20.25 34.46
N ALA A 161 32.38 -18.98 34.73
CA ALA A 161 31.60 -18.11 35.62
C ALA A 161 30.15 -17.87 35.15
N GLY A 162 29.91 -17.76 33.84
CA GLY A 162 28.59 -17.56 33.25
C GLY A 162 27.70 -18.81 33.34
N ILE A 163 28.27 -20.02 33.20
CA ILE A 163 27.52 -21.28 33.37
C ILE A 163 27.02 -21.40 34.81
N VAL A 164 27.85 -21.03 35.79
CA VAL A 164 27.47 -21.08 37.20
C VAL A 164 26.33 -20.11 37.49
N ILE A 165 26.36 -18.90 36.94
CA ILE A 165 25.30 -17.90 37.14
C ILE A 165 23.98 -18.36 36.48
N VAL A 166 24.02 -18.85 35.24
CA VAL A 166 22.83 -19.35 34.54
C VAL A 166 22.27 -20.60 35.24
N GLY A 167 23.15 -21.51 35.70
CA GLY A 167 22.77 -22.67 36.50
C GLY A 167 22.12 -22.28 37.82
N LEU A 168 22.63 -21.25 38.51
CA LEU A 168 22.04 -20.73 39.75
C LEU A 168 20.68 -20.08 39.50
N ILE A 169 20.49 -19.35 38.40
CA ILE A 169 19.20 -18.75 38.03
C ILE A 169 18.16 -19.85 37.76
N ILE A 170 18.51 -20.85 36.94
CA ILE A 170 17.61 -21.99 36.66
C ILE A 170 17.29 -22.77 37.93
N TRP A 171 18.29 -23.00 38.79
CA TRP A 171 18.10 -23.69 40.07
C TRP A 171 17.25 -22.87 41.04
N TYR A 172 17.38 -21.55 41.06
CA TYR A 172 16.58 -20.66 41.90
C TYR A 172 15.10 -20.68 41.50
N GLU A 173 14.81 -20.59 40.21
CA GLU A 173 13.45 -20.73 39.67
C GLU A 173 12.86 -22.12 39.94
N GLN A 174 13.65 -23.18 39.75
CA GLN A 174 13.21 -24.55 40.07
C GLN A 174 13.00 -24.78 41.56
N ARG A 175 13.81 -24.17 42.43
CA ARG A 175 13.69 -24.26 43.89
C ARG A 175 12.47 -23.49 44.40
N MET A 176 12.17 -22.32 43.83
CA MET A 176 10.92 -21.62 44.08
C MET A 176 9.72 -22.43 43.58
N ALA A 177 9.81 -23.04 42.39
CA ALA A 177 8.74 -23.90 41.87
C ALA A 177 8.53 -25.19 42.70
N ARG A 178 9.58 -25.77 43.30
CA ARG A 178 9.43 -26.88 44.26
C ARG A 178 8.65 -26.45 45.51
N ASN A 179 8.87 -25.23 45.99
CA ASN A 179 8.10 -24.68 47.12
C ASN A 179 6.66 -24.29 46.74
N TYR A 180 6.39 -23.98 45.47
CA TYR A 180 5.02 -23.80 44.96
C TYR A 180 4.27 -25.13 44.77
N LYS A 181 4.97 -26.22 44.43
CA LYS A 181 4.35 -27.55 44.24
C LYS A 181 3.82 -28.17 45.52
N GLU A 182 4.33 -27.78 46.68
CA GLU A 182 3.77 -28.17 47.99
C GLU A 182 2.38 -27.53 48.26
N ARG A 183 1.94 -26.55 47.45
CA ARG A 183 0.60 -25.93 47.57
C ARG A 183 -0.36 -26.22 46.41
N ALA A 184 0.04 -27.04 45.44
CA ALA A 184 -0.81 -27.43 44.31
C ALA A 184 -0.96 -28.96 44.24
N GLY A 185 -1.38 -29.56 45.35
CA GLY A 185 -1.98 -30.89 45.34
C GLY A 185 -3.50 -30.75 45.14
N PHE A 186 -3.98 -30.94 43.92
CA PHE A 186 -5.36 -31.40 43.69
C PHE A 186 -5.51 -32.10 42.33
N TYR A 187 -5.89 -33.37 42.39
CA TYR A 187 -6.34 -34.22 41.28
C TYR A 187 -7.81 -33.92 40.94
N TRP A 188 -8.14 -33.84 39.65
CA TRP A 188 -9.38 -34.32 39.02
C TRP A 188 -9.01 -34.50 37.55
N GLY A 189 -9.29 -35.58 36.84
CA GLY A 189 -10.18 -36.70 37.03
C GLY A 189 -10.41 -37.25 35.63
N SER A 190 -10.21 -38.56 35.47
CA SER A 190 -10.37 -39.32 34.24
C SER A 190 -11.76 -39.16 33.58
N GLN A 191 -11.74 -39.02 32.25
CA GLN A 191 -12.57 -39.72 31.24
C GLN A 191 -14.04 -40.02 31.59
N ILE A 192 -14.99 -39.50 30.79
CA ILE A 192 -16.24 -40.21 30.50
C ILE A 192 -16.38 -40.38 28.97
N PRO A 193 -16.43 -41.62 28.47
CA PRO A 193 -16.53 -41.95 27.06
C PRO A 193 -17.99 -41.89 26.53
N LEU A 194 -18.08 -41.93 25.20
CA LEU A 194 -19.25 -42.05 24.33
C LEU A 194 -20.51 -42.67 24.98
N GLN A 195 -21.64 -41.95 24.89
CA GLN A 195 -22.95 -42.58 24.95
C GLN A 195 -23.78 -42.21 23.72
N GLU A 196 -23.59 -43.05 22.71
CA GLU A 196 -24.55 -43.43 21.68
C GLU A 196 -25.99 -43.37 22.22
N ARG A 197 -26.79 -42.42 21.71
CA ARG A 197 -28.22 -42.34 22.00
C ARG A 197 -28.95 -43.41 21.19
N THR A 198 -28.75 -44.66 21.56
CA THR A 198 -29.55 -45.79 21.08
C THR A 198 -30.21 -46.45 22.28
N ARG A 199 -31.48 -46.86 22.08
CA ARG A 199 -32.30 -47.83 22.86
C ARG A 199 -33.48 -47.15 23.60
N ARG A 200 -34.76 -47.46 23.32
CA ARG A 200 -35.35 -48.66 22.69
C ARG A 200 -36.87 -48.51 22.41
N ARG A 201 -37.34 -49.25 21.37
CA ARG A 201 -38.65 -49.95 21.20
C ARG A 201 -39.91 -49.08 20.98
N SER A 202 -40.81 -49.30 20.02
CA SER A 202 -41.12 -50.45 19.14
C SER A 202 -42.02 -50.00 17.97
N ALA A 203 -41.89 -50.66 16.79
CA ALA A 203 -42.94 -51.00 15.80
C ALA A 203 -43.71 -49.88 15.03
N PRO A 204 -44.23 -50.19 13.83
CA PRO A 204 -44.48 -49.23 12.75
C PRO A 204 -45.93 -48.78 12.69
N GLU A 205 -46.17 -47.49 12.49
CA GLU A 205 -47.48 -46.99 12.04
C GLU A 205 -47.24 -45.98 10.93
N ASN A 206 -47.91 -46.23 9.81
CA ASN A 206 -47.84 -45.47 8.58
C ASN A 206 -48.45 -44.09 8.82
N ASP A 207 -47.67 -43.02 8.69
CA ASP A 207 -48.23 -41.70 8.40
C ASP A 207 -47.31 -40.89 7.47
N PRO A 208 -47.79 -40.47 6.29
CA PRO A 208 -47.03 -39.63 5.37
C PRO A 208 -46.82 -38.23 5.94
N PRO A 209 -45.74 -37.52 5.52
CA PRO A 209 -45.49 -36.16 5.99
C PRO A 209 -46.64 -35.21 5.62
N PRO A 210 -46.97 -34.23 6.48
CA PRO A 210 -47.99 -33.25 6.15
C PRO A 210 -47.58 -32.43 4.91
N PRO A 211 -48.51 -32.19 3.97
CA PRO A 211 -48.22 -31.55 2.70
C PRO A 211 -47.93 -30.06 2.87
N TYR A 212 -46.93 -29.56 2.14
CA TYR A 212 -46.75 -28.14 1.88
C TYR A 212 -47.92 -27.64 1.04
N SER A 213 -48.83 -26.88 1.63
CA SER A 213 -49.83 -26.11 0.89
C SER A 213 -49.29 -24.72 0.58
N PHE A 214 -48.89 -24.54 -0.68
CA PHE A 214 -48.84 -23.24 -1.34
C PHE A 214 -50.22 -22.59 -1.31
N HIS A 215 -50.32 -21.35 -0.83
CA HIS A 215 -51.44 -20.47 -1.15
C HIS A 215 -50.92 -19.19 -1.81
N PRO A 216 -51.44 -18.83 -3.01
CA PRO A 216 -51.05 -17.63 -3.72
C PRO A 216 -51.69 -16.36 -3.11
N PRO A 217 -51.14 -15.17 -3.37
CA PRO A 217 -51.75 -13.91 -2.96
C PRO A 217 -53.00 -13.62 -3.80
N ALA A 218 -54.05 -13.10 -3.16
CA ALA A 218 -55.23 -12.55 -3.84
C ALA A 218 -55.69 -11.28 -3.13
N GLY A 219 -55.79 -10.18 -3.90
CA GLY A 219 -56.48 -8.94 -3.51
C GLY A 219 -55.57 -7.72 -3.47
#